data_AF-A0A5J4PBP5-F1
#
_entry.id   AF-A0A5J4PBP5-F1
#
_cell.length_a   1.000
_cell.length_b   1.000
_cell.length_c   1.000
_cell.angle_alpha   90.00
_cell.angle_beta   90.00
_cell.angle_gamma   90.00
#
_symmetry.space_group_name_H-M   'P 1'
#
loop_
_entity.id
_entity.type
_entity.pdbx_description
1 polymer ?
#
loop_
_entity_poly.entity_id
_entity_poly.type
_entity_poly.pdbx_seq_one_letter_code
_entity_poly.pdbx_strand_id
1 'polypeptide(L)'
;IHAIGTEIEQAQIKLVCAANVQMLFHYWKVGHFILYNQKRLGWGGKVIDKISKAIRGKYSEKKGYSPRNLKYMCQFAKLYPLCILQQLLWADKELETPTIEKVLSATNVLNEYLFGQEALAQMQTTNLEDDIIGQEVSAPIQNIAETLSVITRQPVVQIENSFICSPVSKINWASHVVLMDSKLSLGIKYWYMKQTVEFGWSSTILK
;
A
#
# COMPACT_ATOMS: atom_id res chain seq x y z
N ILE A 1 -40.95 -1.49 -6.42
CA ILE A 1 -40.19 -0.22 -6.29
C ILE A 1 -39.10 -0.34 -5.21
N HIS A 2 -39.44 -0.65 -3.95
CA HIS A 2 -38.45 -0.77 -2.87
C HIS A 2 -37.31 -1.75 -3.16
N ALA A 3 -37.62 -2.99 -3.57
CA ALA A 3 -36.59 -3.99 -3.91
C ALA A 3 -35.65 -3.56 -5.05
N ILE A 4 -36.17 -2.88 -6.08
CA ILE A 4 -35.37 -2.37 -7.21
C ILE A 4 -34.49 -1.20 -6.75
N GLY A 5 -35.02 -0.30 -5.90
CA GLY A 5 -34.25 0.79 -5.31
C GLY A 5 -33.07 0.29 -4.48
N THR A 6 -33.29 -0.69 -3.61
CA THR A 6 -32.24 -1.31 -2.80
C THR A 6 -31.16 -1.98 -3.66
N GLU A 7 -31.52 -2.68 -4.75
CA GLU A 7 -30.53 -3.26 -5.66
C GLU A 7 -29.68 -2.18 -6.34
N ILE A 8 -30.28 -1.06 -6.76
CA ILE A 8 -29.55 0.07 -7.36
C ILE A 8 -28.53 0.65 -6.36
N GLU A 9 -28.96 0.89 -5.12
CA GLU A 9 -28.09 1.39 -4.06
C GLU A 9 -26.93 0.42 -3.78
N GLN A 10 -27.20 -0.88 -3.67
CA GLN A 10 -26.18 -1.90 -3.48
C GLN A 10 -25.20 -1.97 -4.65
N ALA A 11 -25.69 -1.87 -5.89
CA ALA A 11 -24.84 -1.85 -7.09
C ALA A 11 -23.92 -0.63 -7.11
N GLN A 12 -24.42 0.56 -6.74
CA GLN A 12 -23.60 1.77 -6.63
C GLN A 12 -22.52 1.65 -5.55
N ILE A 13 -22.86 1.10 -4.38
CA ILE A 13 -21.91 0.85 -3.31
C ILE A 13 -20.80 -0.10 -3.80
N LYS A 14 -21.16 -1.23 -4.43
CA LYS A 14 -20.19 -2.19 -4.98
C LYS A 14 -19.25 -1.54 -5.99
N LEU A 15 -19.78 -0.69 -6.88
CA LEU A 15 -18.99 0.03 -7.87
C LEU A 15 -17.96 0.97 -7.22
N VAL A 16 -18.40 1.76 -6.22
CA VAL A 16 -17.52 2.68 -5.49
C VAL A 16 -16.44 1.91 -4.72
N CYS A 17 -16.80 0.81 -4.06
CA CYS A 17 -15.85 -0.04 -3.34
C CYS A 17 -14.80 -0.63 -4.30
N ALA A 18 -15.22 -1.18 -5.45
CA ALA A 18 -14.31 -1.73 -6.45
C ALA A 18 -13.35 -0.65 -7.01
N ALA A 19 -13.88 0.54 -7.28
CA ALA A 19 -13.08 1.68 -7.74
C ALA A 19 -12.04 2.11 -6.68
N ASN A 20 -12.41 2.14 -5.40
CA ASN A 20 -11.48 2.45 -4.31
C ASN A 20 -10.33 1.43 -4.22
N VAL A 21 -10.66 0.14 -4.24
CA VAL A 21 -9.66 -0.95 -4.20
C VAL A 21 -8.67 -0.81 -5.35
N GLN A 22 -9.16 -0.61 -6.57
CA GLN A 22 -8.31 -0.46 -7.75
C GLN A 22 -7.46 0.81 -7.72
N MET A 23 -8.01 1.93 -7.25
CA MET A 23 -7.26 3.17 -7.06
C MET A 23 -6.12 2.98 -6.03
N LEU A 24 -6.40 2.34 -4.90
CA LEU A 24 -5.40 2.10 -3.86
C LEU A 24 -4.31 1.15 -4.35
N PHE A 25 -4.68 0.07 -5.04
CA PHE A 25 -3.70 -0.85 -5.61
C PHE A 25 -2.83 -0.16 -6.67
N HIS A 26 -3.42 0.74 -7.47
CA HIS A 26 -2.68 1.60 -8.40
C HIS A 26 -1.70 2.52 -7.69
N TYR A 27 -2.13 3.21 -6.63
CA TYR A 27 -1.25 4.09 -5.85
C TYR A 27 -0.11 3.32 -5.16
N TRP A 28 -0.39 2.13 -4.66
CA TRP A 28 0.60 1.22 -4.09
C TRP A 28 1.65 0.80 -5.13
N LYS A 29 1.19 0.39 -6.32
CA LYS A 29 2.02 0.10 -7.49
C LYS A 29 2.95 1.25 -7.88
N VAL A 30 2.39 2.45 -8.02
CA VAL A 30 3.15 3.66 -8.37
C VAL A 30 4.19 3.97 -7.31
N GLY A 31 3.86 3.84 -6.03
CA GLY A 31 4.80 4.02 -4.93
C GLY A 31 6.00 3.08 -5.02
N HIS A 32 5.75 1.77 -5.17
CA HIS A 32 6.83 0.78 -5.33
C HIS A 32 7.67 1.03 -6.58
N PHE A 33 7.04 1.38 -7.69
CA PHE A 33 7.75 1.71 -8.93
C PHE A 33 8.71 2.88 -8.76
N ILE A 34 8.26 3.97 -8.12
CA ILE A 34 9.12 5.14 -7.87
C ILE A 34 10.29 4.72 -6.97
N LEU A 35 10.00 4.07 -5.83
CA LEU A 35 11.03 3.68 -4.86
C LEU A 35 12.08 2.75 -5.45
N TYR A 36 11.66 1.79 -6.28
CA TYR A 36 12.55 0.87 -6.97
C TYR A 36 13.51 1.60 -7.92
N ASN A 37 12.99 2.52 -8.73
CA ASN A 37 13.82 3.31 -9.65
C ASN A 37 14.70 4.33 -8.91
N GLN A 38 14.25 4.86 -7.76
CA GLN A 38 15.10 5.68 -6.89
C GLN A 38 16.32 4.91 -6.38
N LYS A 39 16.15 3.65 -5.96
CA LYS A 39 17.25 2.79 -5.52
C LYS A 39 18.19 2.41 -6.68
N ARG A 40 17.65 1.99 -7.83
CA ARG A 40 18.46 1.48 -8.95
C ARG A 40 19.16 2.55 -9.78
N LEU A 41 18.50 3.68 -10.03
CA LEU A 41 18.97 4.70 -10.98
C LEU A 41 19.44 5.98 -10.28
N GLY A 42 19.50 5.97 -8.94
CA GLY A 42 19.85 7.14 -8.15
C GLY A 42 18.90 8.32 -8.34
N TRP A 43 17.61 8.06 -8.61
CA TRP A 43 16.64 9.15 -8.79
C TRP A 43 16.49 9.97 -7.49
N GLY A 44 17.15 11.14 -7.46
CA GLY A 44 17.05 12.08 -6.34
C GLY A 44 15.66 12.68 -6.17
N GLY A 45 15.46 13.47 -5.10
CA GLY A 45 14.15 14.01 -4.70
C GLY A 45 13.39 14.80 -5.77
N LYS A 46 14.08 15.37 -6.77
CA LYS A 46 13.49 16.11 -7.90
C LYS A 46 12.73 15.22 -8.89
N VAL A 47 12.87 13.89 -8.82
CA VAL A 47 12.19 12.98 -9.75
C VAL A 47 10.67 13.03 -9.60
N ILE A 48 10.19 13.19 -8.36
CA ILE A 48 8.75 13.27 -8.08
C ILE A 48 8.15 14.49 -8.76
N ASP A 49 8.84 15.63 -8.74
CA ASP A 49 8.40 16.85 -9.40
C ASP A 49 8.37 16.68 -10.92
N LYS A 50 9.39 16.02 -11.49
CA LYS A 50 9.44 15.69 -12.94
C LYS A 50 8.30 14.77 -13.35
N ILE A 51 8.04 13.71 -12.58
CA ILE A 51 6.93 12.77 -12.83
C ILE A 51 5.59 13.51 -12.75
N SER A 52 5.38 14.31 -11.70
CA SER A 52 4.15 15.09 -11.54
C SER A 52 3.92 16.03 -12.73
N LYS A 53 4.96 16.79 -13.14
CA LYS A 53 4.87 17.72 -14.27
C LYS A 53 4.58 16.99 -15.58
N ALA A 54 5.25 15.86 -15.83
CA ALA A 54 5.03 15.06 -17.04
C ALA A 54 3.61 14.49 -17.10
N ILE A 55 3.11 13.89 -16.00
CA ILE A 55 1.76 13.34 -15.94
C ILE A 55 0.72 14.44 -16.12
N ARG A 56 0.84 15.57 -15.42
CA ARG A 56 -0.13 16.68 -15.54
C ARG A 56 -0.09 17.36 -16.92
N GLY A 57 1.06 17.33 -17.59
CA GLY A 57 1.18 17.81 -18.97
C GLY A 57 0.47 16.91 -19.98
N LYS A 58 0.55 15.59 -19.80
CA LYS A 58 -0.07 14.60 -20.72
C LYS A 58 -1.53 14.27 -20.38
N TYR A 59 -1.90 14.34 -19.10
CA TYR A 59 -3.20 13.94 -18.55
C TYR A 59 -3.72 15.04 -17.60
N SER A 60 -4.09 16.19 -18.17
CA SER A 60 -4.43 17.40 -17.42
C SER A 60 -5.69 17.26 -16.57
N GLU A 61 -6.59 16.35 -16.92
CA GLU A 61 -7.82 16.01 -16.20
C GLU A 61 -7.55 15.19 -14.92
N LYS A 62 -6.38 14.55 -14.79
CA LYS A 62 -6.03 13.69 -13.66
C LYS A 62 -5.44 14.50 -12.49
N LYS A 63 -6.30 14.90 -11.56
CA LYS A 63 -5.92 15.71 -10.38
C LYS A 63 -5.13 14.97 -9.29
N GLY A 64 -5.04 13.63 -9.36
CA GLY A 64 -4.41 12.78 -8.33
C GLY A 64 -2.89 12.70 -8.35
N TYR A 65 -2.19 13.38 -9.27
CA TYR A 65 -0.74 13.22 -9.47
C TYR A 65 0.08 14.46 -9.11
N SER A 66 -0.30 15.15 -8.03
CA SER A 66 0.53 16.24 -7.48
C SER A 66 1.83 15.67 -6.87
N PRO A 67 2.90 16.48 -6.72
CA PRO A 67 4.14 16.00 -6.10
C PRO A 67 3.90 15.49 -4.68
N ARG A 68 3.01 16.16 -3.92
CA ARG A 68 2.60 15.72 -2.59
C ARG A 68 1.93 14.35 -2.62
N ASN A 69 0.98 14.13 -3.53
CA ASN A 69 0.28 12.84 -3.58
C ASN A 69 1.20 11.70 -4.01
N LEU A 70 2.14 11.95 -4.93
CA LEU A 70 3.17 10.97 -5.30
C LEU A 70 4.09 10.61 -4.12
N LYS A 71 4.44 11.58 -3.27
CA LYS A 71 5.16 11.31 -2.01
C LYS A 71 4.35 10.40 -1.09
N TYR A 72 3.04 10.66 -0.96
CA TYR A 72 2.15 9.78 -0.20
C TYR A 72 2.04 8.39 -0.82
N MET A 73 1.99 8.23 -2.14
CA MET A 73 2.04 6.91 -2.79
C MET A 73 3.32 6.15 -2.41
N CYS A 74 4.47 6.84 -2.35
CA CYS A 74 5.73 6.24 -1.90
C CYS A 74 5.69 5.85 -0.41
N GLN A 75 5.15 6.71 0.46
CA GLN A 75 4.95 6.38 1.88
C GLN A 75 4.01 5.19 2.06
N PHE A 76 2.94 5.12 1.26
CA PHE A 76 1.95 4.05 1.27
C PHE A 76 2.58 2.71 0.91
N ALA A 77 3.41 2.69 -0.15
CA ALA A 77 4.18 1.51 -0.54
C ALA A 77 5.20 1.08 0.54
N LYS A 78 5.87 2.05 1.20
CA LYS A 78 6.80 1.78 2.31
C LYS A 78 6.13 1.25 3.56
N LEU A 79 4.93 1.74 3.88
CA LEU A 79 4.19 1.36 5.08
C LEU A 79 3.56 -0.03 4.93
N TYR A 80 3.20 -0.41 3.70
CA TYR A 80 2.54 -1.69 3.41
C TYR A 80 3.30 -2.53 2.37
N PRO A 81 4.58 -2.90 2.58
CA PRO A 81 5.23 -3.93 1.76
C PRO A 81 4.45 -5.24 1.84
N LEU A 82 4.69 -6.14 0.88
CA LEU A 82 3.92 -7.39 0.75
C LEU A 82 3.89 -8.21 2.05
N CYS A 83 4.99 -8.26 2.79
CA CYS A 83 5.05 -8.98 4.05
C CYS A 83 4.13 -8.37 5.12
N ILE A 84 3.99 -7.04 5.18
CA ILE A 84 3.02 -6.37 6.07
C ILE A 84 1.60 -6.74 5.66
N LEU A 85 1.28 -6.77 4.35
CA LEU A 85 -0.03 -7.20 3.89
C LEU A 85 -0.35 -8.63 4.37
N GLN A 86 0.64 -9.53 4.33
CA GLN A 86 0.50 -10.90 4.84
C GLN A 86 0.30 -10.94 6.36
N GLN A 87 1.00 -10.10 7.13
CA GLN A 87 0.80 -9.99 8.58
C GLN A 87 -0.59 -9.46 8.94
N LEU A 88 -1.10 -8.48 8.19
CA LEU A 88 -2.46 -7.96 8.38
C LEU A 88 -3.52 -9.02 8.05
N LEU A 89 -3.30 -9.81 6.99
CA LEU A 89 -4.16 -10.95 6.65
C LEU A 89 -4.12 -12.06 7.70
N TRP A 90 -2.95 -12.32 8.28
CA TRP A 90 -2.84 -13.24 9.41
C TRP A 90 -3.63 -12.72 10.62
N ALA A 91 -3.50 -11.44 10.96
CA ALA A 91 -4.24 -10.83 12.07
C ALA A 91 -5.75 -10.86 11.85
N ASP A 92 -6.23 -10.68 10.61
CA ASP A 92 -7.64 -10.84 10.27
C ASP A 92 -8.14 -12.25 10.60
N LYS A 93 -7.38 -13.29 10.23
CA LYS A 93 -7.73 -14.70 10.51
C LYS A 93 -7.67 -15.02 12.00
N GLU A 94 -6.62 -14.56 12.68
CA GLU A 94 -6.43 -14.80 14.11
C GLU A 94 -7.59 -14.21 14.93
N LEU A 95 -8.09 -13.05 14.50
CA LEU A 95 -9.15 -12.28 15.17
C LEU A 95 -10.56 -12.55 14.63
N GLU A 96 -10.77 -13.61 13.83
CA GLU A 96 -12.13 -14.08 13.49
C GLU A 96 -12.92 -14.49 14.74
N THR A 97 -12.21 -15.02 15.75
CA THR A 97 -12.74 -15.36 17.08
C THR A 97 -11.91 -14.66 18.15
N PRO A 98 -12.19 -13.37 18.43
CA PRO A 98 -11.33 -12.56 19.26
C PRO A 98 -11.40 -12.99 20.73
N THR A 99 -10.25 -13.28 21.31
CA THR A 99 -10.03 -13.38 22.76
C THR A 99 -9.02 -12.33 23.20
N ILE A 100 -8.99 -11.98 24.49
CA ILE A 100 -8.02 -11.01 25.02
C ILE A 100 -6.58 -11.42 24.65
N GLU A 101 -6.25 -12.70 24.80
CA GLU A 101 -4.93 -13.25 24.47
C GLU A 101 -4.59 -13.11 22.98
N LYS A 102 -5.52 -13.44 22.08
CA LYS A 102 -5.33 -13.30 20.63
C LYS A 102 -5.18 -11.85 20.20
N VAL A 103 -5.96 -10.94 20.78
CA VAL A 103 -5.86 -9.50 20.51
C VAL A 103 -4.51 -8.96 20.94
N LEU A 104 -4.03 -9.33 22.13
CA LEU A 104 -2.72 -8.93 22.63
C LEU A 104 -1.59 -9.50 21.75
N SER A 105 -1.65 -10.79 21.41
CA SER A 105 -0.69 -11.45 20.52
C SER A 105 -0.61 -10.79 19.14
N ALA A 106 -1.76 -10.60 18.48
CA ALA A 106 -1.81 -9.96 17.16
C ALA A 106 -1.30 -8.52 17.19
N THR A 107 -1.62 -7.77 18.25
CA THR A 107 -1.14 -6.39 18.41
C THR A 107 0.38 -6.33 18.56
N ASN A 108 0.96 -7.24 19.36
CA ASN A 108 2.40 -7.31 19.56
C ASN A 108 3.12 -7.66 18.25
N VAL A 109 2.67 -8.72 17.55
CA VAL A 109 3.25 -9.14 16.26
C VAL A 109 3.26 -7.99 15.26
N LEU A 110 2.14 -7.27 15.12
CA LEU A 110 2.06 -6.14 14.20
C LEU A 110 3.01 -4.99 14.60
N ASN A 111 3.13 -4.70 15.90
CA ASN A 111 3.95 -3.58 16.38
C ASN A 111 5.45 -3.87 16.31
N GLU A 112 5.87 -5.10 16.57
CA GLU A 112 7.28 -5.52 16.52
C GLU A 112 7.82 -5.62 15.10
N TYR A 113 6.95 -5.92 14.12
CA TYR A 113 7.36 -6.14 12.74
C TYR A 113 7.95 -4.89 12.06
N LEU A 114 7.50 -3.68 12.44
CA LEU A 114 8.03 -2.43 11.86
C LEU A 114 9.47 -2.15 12.28
N PHE A 115 9.86 -2.53 13.51
CA PHE A 115 11.22 -2.33 14.04
C PHE A 115 12.27 -3.23 13.37
N GLY A 116 11.90 -4.44 12.95
CA GLY A 116 12.83 -5.36 12.28
C GLY A 116 13.26 -4.89 10.88
N GLN A 117 12.43 -4.11 10.17
CA GLN A 117 12.70 -3.64 8.81
C GLN A 117 13.70 -2.48 8.75
N GLU A 118 13.71 -1.57 9.73
CA GLU A 118 14.72 -0.50 9.80
C GLU A 118 16.12 -1.08 10.04
N ALA A 119 16.23 -2.12 10.88
CA ALA A 119 17.48 -2.86 11.09
C ALA A 119 17.89 -3.68 9.85
N LEU A 120 16.96 -4.38 9.18
CA LEU A 120 17.25 -5.16 7.97
C LEU A 120 17.60 -4.27 6.76
N ALA A 121 17.00 -3.08 6.64
CA ALA A 121 17.34 -2.13 5.58
C ALA A 121 18.76 -1.54 5.75
N GLN A 122 19.25 -1.41 6.99
CA GLN A 122 20.62 -1.00 7.31
C GLN A 122 21.64 -2.15 7.16
N MET A 123 21.22 -3.40 7.33
CA MET A 123 22.08 -4.58 7.10
C MET A 123 22.16 -5.01 5.62
N GLN A 124 21.18 -4.65 4.79
CA GLN A 124 21.20 -4.96 3.35
C GLN A 124 22.01 -3.95 2.52
N THR A 125 22.39 -2.80 3.08
CA THR A 125 23.25 -1.83 2.38
C THR A 125 24.70 -2.29 2.21
N THR A 126 25.16 -3.31 2.93
CA THR A 126 26.55 -3.80 2.85
C THR A 126 26.74 -5.07 2.01
N ASN A 127 25.66 -5.74 1.58
CA ASN A 127 25.76 -7.06 0.94
C ASN A 127 25.24 -7.11 -0.51
N LEU A 128 25.03 -5.95 -1.15
CA LEU A 128 24.56 -5.87 -2.54
C LEU A 128 25.66 -5.49 -3.55
N GLU A 129 26.91 -5.33 -3.11
CA GLU A 129 28.01 -4.91 -4.00
C GLU A 129 28.72 -6.05 -4.74
N ASP A 130 28.58 -7.33 -4.32
CA ASP A 130 29.48 -8.38 -4.84
C ASP A 130 28.87 -9.48 -5.73
N ASP A 131 27.57 -9.44 -6.10
CA ASP A 131 26.96 -10.57 -6.84
C ASP A 131 26.15 -10.19 -8.10
N ILE A 132 26.45 -9.04 -8.72
CA ILE A 132 25.83 -8.64 -10.02
C ILE A 132 26.89 -8.28 -11.07
N ILE A 133 28.02 -8.97 -11.09
CA ILE A 133 28.95 -8.95 -12.22
C ILE A 133 28.85 -10.29 -12.94
N GLY A 134 27.83 -10.44 -13.78
CA GLY A 134 27.71 -11.64 -14.59
C GLY A 134 26.34 -11.95 -15.19
N GLN A 135 25.52 -10.95 -15.56
CA GLN A 135 24.46 -11.16 -16.56
C GLN A 135 23.92 -9.83 -17.08
N GLU A 136 24.40 -9.41 -18.26
CA GLU A 136 23.62 -8.55 -19.14
C GLU A 136 22.41 -9.35 -19.65
N VAL A 137 21.22 -9.00 -19.20
CA VAL A 137 20.00 -9.16 -20.00
C VAL A 137 19.23 -7.84 -20.00
N SER A 138 19.15 -7.31 -21.20
CA SER A 138 18.47 -6.12 -21.68
C SER A 138 16.96 -6.11 -21.40
N ALA A 139 16.49 -5.11 -20.63
CA ALA A 139 15.29 -4.31 -20.89
C ALA A 139 15.14 -3.25 -19.78
N PRO A 140 14.90 -1.96 -20.10
CA PRO A 140 14.41 -1.03 -19.09
C PRO A 140 13.05 -1.52 -18.63
N ILE A 141 12.85 -1.74 -17.32
CA ILE A 141 11.55 -2.14 -16.77
C ILE A 141 10.55 -1.02 -17.07
N GLN A 142 9.80 -1.15 -18.16
CA GLN A 142 8.80 -0.18 -18.59
C GLN A 142 7.46 -0.39 -17.89
N ASN A 143 7.22 -1.56 -17.28
CA ASN A 143 5.93 -1.93 -16.71
C ASN A 143 5.91 -1.85 -15.17
N ILE A 144 4.98 -1.05 -14.65
CA ILE A 144 4.74 -0.86 -13.22
C ILE A 144 4.38 -2.19 -12.53
N ALA A 145 3.63 -3.08 -13.19
CA ALA A 145 3.21 -4.36 -12.63
C ALA A 145 4.38 -5.35 -12.50
N GLU A 146 5.24 -5.42 -13.52
CA GLU A 146 6.43 -6.29 -13.51
C GLU A 146 7.44 -5.88 -12.44
N THR A 147 7.53 -4.58 -12.15
CA THR A 147 8.36 -4.06 -11.05
C THR A 147 8.00 -4.70 -9.72
N LEU A 148 6.71 -4.92 -9.45
CA LEU A 148 6.29 -5.59 -8.21
C LEU A 148 6.73 -7.05 -8.16
N SER A 149 6.59 -7.78 -9.28
CA SER A 149 6.99 -9.19 -9.34
C SER A 149 8.49 -9.37 -9.09
N VAL A 150 9.32 -8.45 -9.61
CA VAL A 150 10.76 -8.40 -9.34
C VAL A 150 11.05 -8.10 -7.87
N ILE A 151 10.36 -7.11 -7.28
CA ILE A 151 10.59 -6.71 -5.87
C ILE A 151 10.19 -7.84 -4.90
N THR A 152 9.05 -8.49 -5.13
CA THR A 152 8.48 -9.45 -4.19
C THR A 152 8.87 -10.90 -4.49
N ARG A 153 9.43 -11.18 -5.67
CA ARG A 153 9.67 -12.54 -6.20
C ARG A 153 8.40 -13.38 -6.22
N GLN A 154 7.25 -12.75 -6.48
CA GLN A 154 5.94 -13.41 -6.58
C GLN A 154 5.20 -13.04 -7.87
N PRO A 155 4.26 -13.88 -8.35
CA PRO A 155 3.39 -13.53 -9.47
C PRO A 155 2.49 -12.33 -9.14
N VAL A 156 2.26 -11.45 -10.12
CA VAL A 156 1.43 -10.23 -9.94
C VAL A 156 0.04 -10.54 -9.40
N VAL A 157 -0.59 -11.64 -9.85
CA VAL A 157 -1.91 -12.08 -9.40
C VAL A 157 -1.94 -12.39 -7.90
N GLN A 158 -0.88 -13.01 -7.37
CA GLN A 158 -0.80 -13.32 -5.93
C GLN A 158 -0.63 -12.05 -5.08
N ILE A 159 0.16 -11.10 -5.58
CA ILE A 159 0.36 -9.80 -4.94
C ILE A 159 -0.96 -9.03 -4.90
N GLU A 160 -1.65 -8.98 -6.04
CA GLU A 160 -2.96 -8.33 -6.15
C GLU A 160 -3.97 -8.95 -5.19
N ASN A 161 -4.07 -10.28 -5.14
CA ASN A 161 -4.97 -10.97 -4.20
C ASN A 161 -4.64 -10.64 -2.74
N SER A 162 -3.35 -10.62 -2.39
CA SER A 162 -2.91 -10.25 -1.04
C SER A 162 -3.30 -8.82 -0.68
N PHE A 163 -3.17 -7.88 -1.63
CA PHE A 163 -3.59 -6.49 -1.44
C PHE A 163 -5.11 -6.36 -1.29
N ILE A 164 -5.89 -6.94 -2.22
CA ILE A 164 -7.36 -6.86 -2.25
C ILE A 164 -8.00 -7.50 -1.01
N CYS A 165 -7.41 -8.58 -0.49
CA CYS A 165 -7.93 -9.22 0.71
C CYS A 165 -7.55 -8.47 2.00
N SER A 166 -6.48 -7.66 1.98
CA SER A 166 -6.01 -6.98 3.18
C SER A 166 -6.95 -5.85 3.66
N PRO A 167 -6.94 -5.49 4.95
CA PRO A 167 -7.64 -4.32 5.50
C PRO A 167 -7.27 -3.00 4.82
N VAL A 168 -6.06 -2.92 4.26
CA VAL A 168 -5.55 -1.74 3.54
C VAL A 168 -6.46 -1.38 2.36
N SER A 169 -7.04 -2.37 1.68
CA SER A 169 -7.92 -2.12 0.53
C SER A 169 -9.33 -1.63 0.91
N LYS A 170 -9.70 -1.73 2.20
CA LYS A 170 -11.09 -1.56 2.67
C LYS A 170 -11.41 -0.15 3.13
N ILE A 171 -10.40 0.68 3.38
CA ILE A 171 -10.57 2.09 3.75
C ILE A 171 -10.25 3.00 2.57
N ASN A 172 -10.69 4.26 2.62
CA ASN A 172 -10.43 5.22 1.54
C ASN A 172 -9.01 5.82 1.61
N TRP A 173 -8.59 6.48 0.53
CA TRP A 173 -7.26 7.13 0.45
C TRP A 173 -7.03 8.22 1.50
N ALA A 174 -8.06 9.00 1.88
CA ALA A 174 -7.91 10.05 2.88
C ALA A 174 -7.58 9.47 4.26
N SER A 175 -8.21 8.35 4.63
CA SER A 175 -7.87 7.62 5.85
C SER A 175 -6.43 7.14 5.84
N HIS A 176 -5.93 6.62 4.71
CA HIS A 176 -4.52 6.25 4.56
C HIS A 176 -3.56 7.43 4.72
N VAL A 177 -3.90 8.59 4.15
CA VAL A 177 -3.09 9.81 4.32
C VAL A 177 -2.98 10.18 5.81
N VAL A 178 -4.09 10.13 6.55
CA VAL A 178 -4.06 10.40 8.00
C VAL A 178 -3.24 9.35 8.75
N LEU A 179 -3.38 8.07 8.41
CA LEU A 179 -2.56 7.01 9.03
C LEU A 179 -1.08 7.17 8.74
N MET A 180 -0.69 7.60 7.55
CA MET A 180 0.71 7.85 7.18
C MET A 180 1.30 9.04 7.94
N ASP A 181 0.52 10.11 8.16
CA ASP A 181 0.97 11.28 8.92
C ASP A 181 0.95 11.04 10.45
N SER A 182 0.27 10.00 10.91
CA SER A 182 0.19 9.64 12.33
C SER A 182 1.44 8.88 12.82
N LYS A 183 1.79 9.08 14.11
CA LYS A 183 2.85 8.32 14.81
C LYS A 183 2.35 6.98 15.39
N LEU A 184 1.22 6.49 14.91
CA LEU A 184 0.59 5.27 15.42
C LEU A 184 1.40 4.04 15.01
N SER A 185 1.46 3.05 15.90
CA SER A 185 2.04 1.75 15.60
C SER A 185 1.17 0.97 14.60
N LEU A 186 1.72 -0.04 13.93
CA LEU A 186 0.98 -0.80 12.93
C LEU A 186 -0.27 -1.48 13.50
N GLY A 187 -0.20 -2.00 14.73
CA GLY A 187 -1.35 -2.58 15.43
C GLY A 187 -2.49 -1.58 15.63
N ILE A 188 -2.17 -0.33 16.01
CA ILE A 188 -3.19 0.73 16.14
C ILE A 188 -3.74 1.13 14.77
N LYS A 189 -2.89 1.22 13.74
CA LYS A 189 -3.32 1.50 12.36
C LYS A 189 -4.26 0.40 11.84
N TYR A 190 -3.93 -0.86 12.10
CA TYR A 190 -4.77 -2.02 11.78
C TYR A 190 -6.12 -1.92 12.49
N TRP A 191 -6.12 -1.70 13.81
CA TRP A 191 -7.36 -1.54 14.57
C TRP A 191 -8.23 -0.42 13.99
N TYR A 192 -7.65 0.74 13.69
CA TYR A 192 -8.39 1.84 13.06
C TYR A 192 -8.99 1.44 11.71
N MET A 193 -8.25 0.70 10.86
CA MET A 193 -8.81 0.20 9.59
C MET A 193 -10.03 -0.69 9.83
N LYS A 194 -9.98 -1.60 10.81
CA LYS A 194 -11.10 -2.48 11.15
C LYS A 194 -12.32 -1.68 11.59
N GLN A 195 -12.14 -0.73 12.49
CA GLN A 195 -13.23 0.15 12.97
C GLN A 195 -13.79 1.04 11.87
N THR A 196 -12.95 1.50 10.95
CA THR A 196 -13.38 2.29 9.79
C THR A 196 -14.36 1.52 8.91
N VAL A 197 -14.10 0.23 8.69
CA VAL A 197 -14.99 -0.64 7.90
C VAL A 197 -16.27 -0.96 8.66
N GLU A 198 -16.16 -1.25 9.96
CA GLU A 198 -17.31 -1.65 10.80
C GLU A 198 -18.32 -0.52 11.00
N PHE A 199 -17.84 0.70 11.27
CA PHE A 199 -18.70 1.83 11.62
C PHE A 199 -18.84 2.87 10.50
N GLY A 200 -18.27 2.59 9.31
CA GLY A 200 -18.30 3.52 8.18
C GLY A 200 -17.59 4.85 8.46
N TRP A 201 -16.59 4.85 9.35
CA TRP A 201 -15.90 6.06 9.74
C TRP A 201 -15.15 6.69 8.56
N SER A 202 -15.00 8.01 8.60
CA SER A 202 -14.19 8.76 7.63
C SER A 202 -12.91 9.27 8.29
N SER A 203 -12.00 9.83 7.49
CA SER A 203 -10.73 10.43 7.93
C SER A 203 -10.87 11.54 8.99
N THR A 204 -12.09 11.98 9.28
CA THR A 204 -12.41 13.04 10.24
C THR A 204 -12.22 12.61 11.70
N ILE A 205 -12.21 11.31 12.00
CA ILE A 205 -12.17 10.80 13.39
C ILE A 205 -10.77 10.81 14.01
N LEU A 206 -9.72 10.84 13.18
CA LEU A 206 -8.32 10.91 13.64
C LEU A 206 -7.75 12.35 13.70
N LYS A 207 -8.58 13.37 13.44
CA LYS A 207 -8.18 14.78 13.43
C LYS A 207 -8.34 15.45 14.78
#